data_AF-A0A7U8C3E3-F1
#
_entry.id   AF-A0A7U8C3E3-F1
#
_cell.length_a   1.000
_cell.length_b   1.000
_cell.length_c   1.000
_cell.angle_alpha   90.00
_cell.angle_beta   90.00
_cell.angle_gamma   90.00
#
_symmetry.space_group_name_H-M   'P 1'
#
loop_
_entity.id
_entity.type
_entity.pdbx_description
1 polymer ?
#
loop_
_entity_poly.entity_id
_entity_poly.type
_entity_poly.pdbx_seq_one_letter_code
_entity_poly.pdbx_strand_id
1 'polypeptide(L)'
;MSPKLRQKAMQALASGPAENSAKFRSLEELLRGFLIVFVLVVLILVSALAVIMSAFEYRQLFNQYQELVQERDELQVEWGQLLLEQSAWAANNRVEQQSTSKLGMKVPEVDQIEVIRNERKQ
;
A
#
# COMPACT_ATOMS: atom_id res chain seq x y z
N MET A 1 80.41 -4.92 -47.39
CA MET A 1 79.30 -4.78 -46.41
C MET A 1 77.99 -4.91 -47.18
N SER A 2 77.21 -5.97 -46.95
CA SER A 2 76.13 -6.35 -47.87
C SER A 2 74.92 -5.39 -47.78
N PRO A 3 74.26 -5.07 -48.92
CA PRO A 3 73.14 -4.13 -48.96
C PRO A 3 71.90 -4.61 -48.16
N LYS A 4 71.79 -5.92 -47.90
CA LYS A 4 70.68 -6.54 -47.16
C LYS A 4 70.67 -6.18 -45.65
N LEU A 5 71.83 -5.90 -45.06
CA LEU A 5 71.95 -5.51 -43.64
C LEU A 5 71.38 -4.11 -43.40
N ARG A 6 71.61 -3.19 -44.33
CA ARG A 6 71.05 -1.83 -44.28
C ARG A 6 69.53 -1.84 -44.41
N GLN A 7 69.01 -2.66 -45.31
CA GLN A 7 67.56 -2.78 -45.51
C GLN A 7 66.84 -3.31 -44.27
N LYS A 8 67.41 -4.33 -43.60
CA LYS A 8 66.84 -4.88 -42.36
C LYS A 8 66.91 -3.90 -41.19
N ALA A 9 67.99 -3.12 -41.07
CA ALA A 9 68.11 -2.05 -40.07
C ALA A 9 67.11 -0.91 -40.33
N MET A 10 66.86 -0.56 -41.60
CA MET A 10 65.89 0.46 -41.99
C MET A 10 64.44 -0.01 -41.80
N GLN A 11 64.18 -1.31 -42.01
CA GLN A 11 62.88 -1.93 -41.72
C GLN A 11 62.57 -1.99 -40.23
N ALA A 12 63.56 -2.35 -39.39
CA ALA A 12 63.40 -2.41 -37.95
C ALA A 12 63.16 -1.02 -37.31
N LEU A 13 63.71 0.05 -37.89
CA LEU A 13 63.41 1.42 -37.48
C LEU A 13 61.98 1.85 -37.88
N ALA A 14 61.44 1.32 -38.98
CA ALA A 14 60.12 1.69 -39.51
C ALA A 14 58.95 0.91 -38.86
N SER A 15 59.20 -0.28 -38.28
CA SER A 15 58.19 -1.08 -37.59
C SER A 15 57.95 -0.68 -36.12
N GLY A 16 58.58 0.41 -35.65
CA GLY A 16 58.76 0.72 -34.22
C GLY A 16 57.65 1.41 -33.41
N PRO A 17 56.59 2.05 -33.95
CA PRO A 17 55.56 2.67 -33.07
C PRO A 17 54.09 2.39 -33.43
N ALA A 18 53.81 1.71 -34.55
CA ALA A 18 52.44 1.58 -35.08
C ALA A 18 51.62 0.46 -34.43
N GLU A 19 52.26 -0.64 -34.01
CA GLU A 19 51.57 -1.81 -33.44
C GLU A 19 51.07 -1.52 -32.01
N ASN A 20 51.88 -0.85 -31.20
CA ASN A 20 51.51 -0.48 -29.84
C ASN A 20 50.33 0.52 -29.81
N SER A 21 50.33 1.51 -30.71
CA SER A 21 49.28 2.55 -30.75
C SER A 21 47.91 2.03 -31.23
N ALA A 22 47.86 0.94 -32.00
CA ALA A 22 46.61 0.22 -32.29
C ALA A 22 46.11 -0.59 -31.09
N LYS A 23 47.02 -1.25 -30.37
CA LYS A 23 46.69 -2.06 -29.18
C LYS A 23 46.16 -1.19 -28.04
N PHE A 24 46.75 -0.01 -27.80
CA PHE A 24 46.25 0.95 -26.80
C PHE A 24 44.82 1.42 -27.09
N ARG A 25 44.49 1.75 -28.36
CA ARG A 25 43.12 2.13 -28.73
C ARG A 25 42.09 1.02 -28.49
N SER A 26 42.44 -0.24 -28.78
CA SER A 26 41.53 -1.36 -28.54
C SER A 26 41.25 -1.63 -27.05
N LEU A 27 42.22 -1.38 -26.16
CA LEU A 27 42.03 -1.54 -24.71
C LEU A 27 41.10 -0.45 -24.15
N GLU A 28 41.24 0.79 -24.61
CA GLU A 28 40.37 1.91 -24.19
C GLU A 28 38.90 1.70 -24.61
N GLU A 29 38.66 1.14 -25.80
CA GLU A 29 37.31 0.82 -26.28
C GLU A 29 36.65 -0.28 -25.43
N LEU A 30 37.39 -1.34 -25.09
CA LEU A 30 36.91 -2.39 -24.18
C LEU A 30 36.61 -1.85 -22.78
N LEU A 31 37.49 -0.98 -22.26
CA LEU A 31 37.31 -0.35 -20.96
C LEU A 31 36.07 0.55 -20.94
N ARG A 32 35.84 1.31 -22.02
CA ARG A 32 34.66 2.17 -22.19
C ARG A 32 33.38 1.36 -22.24
N GLY A 33 33.36 0.27 -23.01
CA GLY A 33 32.22 -0.65 -23.07
C GLY A 33 31.93 -1.28 -21.70
N PHE A 34 32.96 -1.75 -21.02
CA PHE A 34 32.84 -2.31 -19.67
C PHE A 34 32.30 -1.29 -18.66
N LEU A 35 32.78 -0.04 -18.69
CA LEU A 35 32.31 1.02 -17.79
C LEU A 35 30.82 1.31 -18.00
N ILE A 36 30.36 1.38 -19.26
CA ILE A 36 28.94 1.60 -19.58
C ILE A 36 28.08 0.45 -19.02
N VAL A 37 28.49 -0.80 -19.27
CA VAL A 37 27.77 -1.98 -18.75
C VAL A 37 27.77 -1.98 -17.23
N PHE A 38 28.90 -1.66 -16.60
CA PHE A 38 29.01 -1.57 -15.15
C PHE A 38 28.06 -0.53 -14.57
N VAL A 39 28.00 0.67 -15.15
CA VAL A 39 27.07 1.73 -14.72
C VAL A 39 25.62 1.27 -14.88
N LEU A 40 25.26 0.62 -15.99
CA LEU A 40 23.91 0.08 -16.19
C LEU A 40 23.55 -0.98 -15.15
N VAL A 41 24.48 -1.88 -14.82
CA VAL A 41 24.28 -2.89 -13.76
C VAL A 41 24.06 -2.20 -12.41
N VAL A 42 24.87 -1.21 -12.07
CA VAL A 42 24.70 -0.44 -10.83
C VAL A 42 23.35 0.26 -10.79
N LEU A 43 22.92 0.89 -11.90
CA LEU A 43 21.60 1.52 -11.98
C LEU A 43 20.45 0.54 -11.77
N ILE A 44 20.54 -0.66 -12.36
CA ILE A 44 19.54 -1.72 -12.17
C ILE A 44 19.50 -2.18 -10.70
N LEU A 45 20.67 -2.37 -10.08
CA LEU A 45 20.75 -2.76 -8.67
C LEU A 45 20.14 -1.70 -7.74
N VAL A 46 20.45 -0.42 -7.98
CA VAL A 46 19.87 0.69 -7.23
C VAL A 46 18.35 0.74 -7.42
N SER A 47 17.87 0.57 -8.65
CA SER A 47 16.44 0.51 -8.95
C SER A 47 15.76 -0.65 -8.23
N ALA A 48 16.35 -1.85 -8.25
CA ALA A 48 15.80 -3.02 -7.57
C ALA A 48 15.70 -2.79 -6.06
N LEU A 49 16.74 -2.23 -5.43
CA LEU A 49 16.73 -1.88 -4.00
C LEU A 49 15.66 -0.83 -3.68
N ALA A 50 15.53 0.21 -4.51
CA ALA A 50 14.52 1.24 -4.33
C ALA A 50 13.09 0.65 -4.39
N VAL A 51 12.83 -0.26 -5.32
CA VAL A 51 11.53 -0.95 -5.43
C VAL A 51 11.26 -1.81 -4.19
N ILE A 52 12.25 -2.55 -3.71
CA ILE A 52 12.10 -3.38 -2.50
C ILE A 52 11.80 -2.51 -1.27
N MET A 53 12.53 -1.39 -1.11
CA MET A 53 12.29 -0.44 -0.02
C MET A 53 10.89 0.15 -0.08
N SER A 54 10.45 0.58 -1.26
CA SER A 54 9.09 1.10 -1.47
C SER A 54 8.02 0.07 -1.11
N ALA A 55 8.21 -1.20 -1.50
CA ALA A 55 7.27 -2.27 -1.15
C ALA A 55 7.22 -2.53 0.37
N PHE A 56 8.36 -2.43 1.06
CA PHE A 56 8.44 -2.58 2.51
C PHE A 56 7.70 -1.45 3.23
N GLU A 57 7.99 -0.19 2.87
CA GLU A 57 7.31 0.99 3.42
C GLU A 57 5.81 0.96 3.15
N TYR A 58 5.42 0.61 1.92
CA TYR A 58 4.02 0.44 1.55
C TYR A 58 3.33 -0.58 2.46
N ARG A 59 3.96 -1.74 2.69
CA ARG A 59 3.36 -2.78 3.54
C ARG A 59 3.21 -2.32 4.98
N GLN A 60 4.17 -1.58 5.52
CA GLN A 60 4.08 -1.02 6.87
C GLN A 60 2.93 0.00 6.98
N LEU A 61 2.86 0.95 6.04
CA LEU A 61 1.85 1.99 6.04
C LEU A 61 0.45 1.41 5.79
N PHE A 62 0.35 0.41 4.92
CA PHE A 62 -0.89 -0.31 4.66
C PHE A 62 -1.41 -1.03 5.90
N ASN A 63 -0.53 -1.68 6.68
CA ASN A 63 -0.94 -2.33 7.92
C ASN A 63 -1.52 -1.33 8.92
N GLN A 64 -0.86 -0.17 9.11
CA GLN A 64 -1.36 0.89 10.00
C GLN A 64 -2.70 1.45 9.51
N TYR A 65 -2.83 1.65 8.20
CA TYR A 65 -4.08 2.08 7.61
C TYR A 65 -5.21 1.07 7.86
N GLN A 66 -4.94 -0.22 7.69
CA GLN A 66 -5.94 -1.28 7.96
C GLN A 66 -6.37 -1.32 9.43
N GLU A 67 -5.45 -1.09 10.37
CA GLU A 67 -5.76 -1.01 11.79
C GLU A 67 -6.73 0.15 12.09
N LEU A 68 -6.44 1.35 11.56
CA LEU A 68 -7.33 2.51 11.70
C LEU A 68 -8.70 2.29 11.04
N VAL A 69 -8.73 1.62 9.88
CA VAL A 69 -9.99 1.29 9.20
C VAL A 69 -10.81 0.33 10.06
N GLN A 70 -10.17 -0.67 10.66
CA GLN A 70 -10.83 -1.62 11.54
C GLN A 70 -11.41 -0.93 12.78
N GLU A 71 -10.65 -0.04 13.43
CA GLU A 71 -11.13 0.75 14.57
C GLU A 71 -12.35 1.62 14.19
N ARG A 72 -12.28 2.29 13.03
CA ARG A 72 -13.41 3.07 12.52
C ARG A 72 -14.63 2.19 12.29
N ASP A 73 -14.46 1.01 11.71
CA ASP A 73 -15.56 0.09 11.41
C ASP A 73 -16.23 -0.42 12.70
N GLU A 74 -15.44 -0.70 13.73
CA GLU A 74 -15.95 -1.06 15.06
C GLU A 74 -16.78 0.07 15.69
N LEU A 75 -16.26 1.30 15.68
CA LEU A 75 -16.99 2.47 16.16
C LEU A 75 -18.27 2.73 15.36
N GLN A 76 -18.27 2.47 14.05
CA GLN A 76 -19.46 2.60 13.21
C GLN A 76 -20.54 1.58 13.56
N VAL A 77 -20.14 0.36 13.94
CA VAL A 77 -21.07 -0.67 14.44
C VAL A 77 -21.68 -0.22 15.77
N GLU A 78 -20.86 0.24 16.72
CA GLU A 78 -21.33 0.74 18.01
C GLU A 78 -22.30 1.92 17.84
N TRP A 79 -21.94 2.89 16.99
CA TRP A 79 -22.82 4.01 16.65
C TRP A 79 -24.16 3.54 16.07
N GLY A 80 -24.13 2.54 15.19
CA GLY A 80 -25.35 1.93 14.64
C GLY A 80 -26.24 1.31 15.71
N GLN A 81 -25.64 0.61 16.68
CA GLN A 81 -26.37 0.05 17.82
C GLN A 81 -26.99 1.15 18.69
N LEU A 82 -26.23 2.17 19.04
CA LEU A 82 -26.72 3.32 19.82
C LEU A 82 -27.86 4.06 19.09
N LEU A 83 -27.77 4.20 17.77
CA LEU A 83 -28.82 4.82 16.97
C LEU A 83 -30.12 4.01 17.00
N LEU A 84 -30.01 2.68 16.93
CA LEU A 84 -31.16 1.78 17.05
C LEU A 84 -31.79 1.88 18.45
N GLU A 85 -30.98 1.88 19.51
CA GLU A 85 -31.45 2.10 20.88
C GLU A 85 -32.19 3.44 21.03
N GLN A 86 -31.59 4.53 20.54
CA GLN A 86 -32.22 5.85 20.59
C GLN A 86 -33.53 5.90 19.79
N SER A 87 -33.58 5.27 18.61
CA SER A 87 -34.80 5.22 17.79
C SER A 87 -35.94 4.47 18.49
N ALA A 88 -35.62 3.39 19.22
CA ALA A 88 -36.59 2.63 19.99
C ALA A 88 -37.15 3.44 21.17
N TRP A 89 -36.30 4.20 21.87
CA TRP A 89 -36.72 5.07 22.97
C TRP A 89 -37.55 6.25 22.48
N ALA A 90 -37.16 6.89 21.37
CA ALA A 90 -37.89 7.99 20.78
C ALA A 90 -39.28 7.58 20.26
N ALA A 91 -39.40 6.39 19.66
CA ALA A 91 -40.68 5.84 19.22
C ALA A 91 -41.62 5.56 20.41
N ASN A 92 -41.12 4.89 21.46
CA ASN A 92 -41.92 4.59 22.65
C ASN A 92 -42.33 5.85 23.42
N ASN A 93 -41.38 6.78 23.66
CA ASN A 93 -41.65 8.03 24.38
C ASN A 93 -42.68 8.89 23.61
N ARG A 94 -42.58 8.97 22.28
CA ARG A 94 -43.57 9.72 21.49
C ARG A 94 -44.95 9.07 21.52
N VAL A 95 -45.04 7.75 21.52
CA VAL A 95 -46.32 7.03 21.66
C VAL A 95 -46.92 7.32 23.03
N GLU A 96 -46.16 7.14 24.11
CA GLU A 96 -46.59 7.40 25.49
C GLU A 96 -47.07 8.84 25.68
N GLN A 97 -46.29 9.82 25.21
CA GLN A 97 -46.67 11.22 25.30
C GLN A 97 -47.97 11.50 24.53
N GLN A 98 -48.19 10.87 23.37
CA GLN A 98 -49.45 10.99 22.64
C GLN A 98 -50.63 10.31 23.36
N SER A 99 -50.45 9.13 23.95
CA SER A 99 -51.53 8.47 24.72
C SER A 99 -51.87 9.24 26.00
N THR A 100 -50.90 9.80 26.71
CA THR A 100 -51.18 10.61 27.90
C THR A 100 -51.79 11.96 27.53
N SER A 101 -51.24 12.67 26.53
CA SER A 101 -51.71 14.02 26.20
C SER A 101 -53.01 14.06 25.40
N LYS A 102 -53.21 13.15 24.44
CA LYS A 102 -54.40 13.15 23.57
C LYS A 102 -55.51 12.24 24.07
N LEU A 103 -55.15 11.10 24.68
CA LEU A 103 -56.12 10.10 25.14
C LEU A 103 -56.31 10.13 26.66
N GLY A 104 -55.56 10.96 27.40
CA GLY A 104 -55.67 11.09 28.85
C GLY A 104 -55.32 9.80 29.59
N MET A 105 -54.62 8.87 28.93
CA MET A 105 -54.34 7.55 29.49
C MET A 105 -53.35 7.66 30.65
N LYS A 106 -53.68 6.95 31.73
CA LYS A 106 -52.89 6.85 32.97
C LYS A 106 -52.60 5.37 33.20
N VAL A 107 -51.49 5.05 33.85
CA VAL A 107 -51.22 3.67 34.27
C VAL A 107 -52.27 3.29 35.34
N PRO A 108 -53.07 2.23 35.14
CA PRO A 108 -54.09 1.82 36.10
C PRO A 108 -53.47 1.19 37.34
N GLU A 109 -54.07 1.42 38.50
CA GLU A 109 -53.69 0.76 39.76
C GLU A 109 -54.20 -0.69 39.80
N VAL A 110 -53.62 -1.52 40.68
CA VAL A 110 -53.81 -3.00 40.69
C VAL A 110 -55.28 -3.40 40.86
N ASP A 111 -56.06 -2.57 41.56
CA ASP A 111 -57.49 -2.69 41.82
C ASP A 111 -58.37 -2.33 40.61
N GLN A 112 -57.82 -1.68 39.58
CA GLN A 112 -58.53 -1.30 38.35
C GLN A 112 -58.34 -2.32 37.21
N ILE A 113 -57.61 -3.40 37.46
CA ILE A 113 -57.29 -4.43 36.45
C ILE A 113 -58.35 -5.54 36.50
N GLU A 114 -59.27 -5.55 35.54
CA GLU A 114 -60.29 -6.59 35.40
C GLU A 114 -59.88 -7.61 34.31
N VAL A 115 -59.68 -8.87 34.70
CA VAL A 115 -59.29 -9.95 33.78
C VAL A 115 -60.54 -10.67 33.27
N ILE A 116 -60.93 -10.36 32.04
CA ILE A 116 -62.07 -11.03 31.41
C ILE A 116 -61.60 -12.36 30.80
N ARG A 117 -62.09 -13.47 31.36
CA ARG A 117 -61.83 -14.82 30.84
C ARG A 117 -62.80 -15.09 29.67
N ASN A 118 -62.27 -15.19 28.45
CA ASN A 118 -63.08 -15.42 27.25
C ASN A 118 -63.48 -16.91 27.15
N GLU A 119 -64.61 -17.23 27.77
CA GLU A 119 -65.30 -18.50 27.60
C GLU A 119 -66.00 -18.47 26.22
N ARG A 120 -65.30 -18.89 25.15
CA ARG A 120 -65.95 -19.15 23.85
C ARG A 120 -66.91 -20.33 24.01
N LYS A 121 -68.20 -20.05 24.24
CA LYS A 121 -69.26 -21.04 24.07
C LYS A 121 -69.41 -21.35 22.58
N GLN A 122 -69.17 -22.61 22.25
CA GLN A 122 -69.36 -23.24 20.95
C GLN A 122 -70.81 -23.18 20.50
#